data_AF-A0A7T8GRY6-F1
#
_entry.id   AF-A0A7T8GRY6-F1
#
_cell.length_a   1.000
_cell.length_b   1.000
_cell.length_c   1.000
_cell.angle_alpha   90.00
_cell.angle_beta   90.00
_cell.angle_gamma   90.00
#
_symmetry.space_group_name_H-M   'P 1'
#
loop_
_entity.id
_entity.type
_entity.pdbx_description
1 polymer ?
#
loop_
_entity_poly.entity_id
_entity_poly.type
_entity_poly.pdbx_seq_one_letter_code
_entity_poly.pdbx_strand_id
1 'polypeptide(L)'
;MDMDISGMKVPWLYVGMCFSTFCWHTEDHWTPSINYLHWGEPKIWYGIPGTFAEKAETIMRESAKELFTGQPDLLHHIVTTVNPNILQAHGIPIYRGEQHAGEFIITFPRAYHAGFNAGYNLAEAVNLLHRIGYPLGGSVWSTIAS
;
A
#
# COMPACT_ATOMS: atom_id res chain seq x y z
N MET A 1 -6.40 -23.98 15.83
CA MET A 1 -6.08 -22.54 16.02
C MET A 1 -7.06 -21.82 15.12
N ASP A 2 -8.32 -21.80 15.53
CA ASP A 2 -9.45 -21.61 14.63
C ASP A 2 -10.08 -20.25 14.89
N MET A 3 -9.32 -19.22 14.56
CA MET A 3 -9.87 -17.88 14.39
C MET A 3 -9.52 -17.43 12.99
N ASP A 4 -10.56 -17.23 12.18
CA ASP A 4 -10.49 -16.55 10.90
C ASP A 4 -10.25 -15.07 11.17
N ILE A 5 -8.99 -14.66 11.02
CA ILE A 5 -8.62 -13.25 11.12
C ILE A 5 -8.92 -12.64 9.74
N SER A 6 -9.98 -11.85 9.68
CA SER A 6 -10.41 -11.15 8.46
C SER A 6 -9.25 -10.34 7.87
N GLY A 7 -8.98 -10.48 6.57
CA GLY A 7 -7.88 -9.80 5.86
C GLY A 7 -6.54 -10.53 5.93
N MET A 8 -6.35 -11.37 6.96
CA MET A 8 -5.17 -12.21 7.14
C MET A 8 -5.34 -13.65 6.63
N LYS A 9 -6.59 -14.14 6.56
CA LYS A 9 -6.93 -15.48 6.04
C LYS A 9 -8.09 -15.48 5.04
N VAL A 10 -8.99 -14.49 5.14
CA VAL A 10 -10.16 -14.33 4.27
C VAL A 10 -9.94 -13.08 3.41
N PRO A 11 -10.04 -13.17 2.07
CA PRO A 11 -9.84 -12.03 1.19
C PRO A 11 -10.86 -10.90 1.39
N TRP A 12 -10.42 -9.67 1.11
CA TRP A 12 -11.25 -8.47 1.16
C TRP A 12 -11.52 -7.96 -0.26
N LEU A 13 -12.78 -7.62 -0.54
CA LEU A 13 -13.18 -7.02 -1.80
C LEU A 13 -13.19 -5.49 -1.70
N TYR A 14 -12.67 -4.84 -2.74
CA TYR A 14 -12.59 -3.40 -2.87
C TYR A 14 -13.28 -2.96 -4.16
N VAL A 15 -14.38 -2.22 -4.03
CA VAL A 15 -15.07 -1.58 -5.16
C VAL A 15 -14.49 -0.17 -5.32
N GLY A 16 -13.85 0.09 -6.46
CA GLY A 16 -13.25 1.39 -6.78
C GLY A 16 -14.15 2.28 -7.61
N MET A 17 -13.93 3.59 -7.53
CA MET A 17 -14.46 4.60 -8.45
C MET A 17 -13.33 5.58 -8.79
N CYS A 18 -13.51 6.44 -9.79
CA CYS A 18 -12.50 7.42 -10.15
C CYS A 18 -12.06 8.24 -8.91
N PHE A 19 -10.75 8.27 -8.68
CA PHE A 19 -10.08 8.92 -7.54
C PHE A 19 -10.35 8.31 -6.16
N SER A 20 -11.05 7.18 -6.04
CA SER A 20 -11.07 6.47 -4.76
C SER A 20 -9.65 6.03 -4.41
N THR A 21 -9.21 6.40 -3.21
CA THR A 21 -7.79 6.43 -2.81
C THR A 21 -7.55 5.51 -1.62
N PHE A 22 -6.40 4.86 -1.58
CA PHE A 22 -5.86 4.21 -0.40
C PHE A 22 -4.56 4.93 0.01
N CYS A 23 -4.53 5.41 1.25
CA CYS A 23 -3.42 6.21 1.77
C CYS A 23 -2.18 5.35 2.02
N TRP A 24 -1.04 5.99 2.31
CA TRP A 24 0.19 5.27 2.68
C TRP A 24 -0.02 4.38 3.90
N HIS A 25 0.19 3.08 3.71
CA HIS A 25 0.15 2.09 4.78
C HIS A 25 1.11 0.93 4.51
N THR A 26 1.33 0.12 5.54
CA THR A 26 1.95 -1.20 5.46
C THR A 26 0.94 -2.22 5.97
N GLU A 27 1.09 -3.47 5.56
CA GLU A 27 0.26 -4.56 6.07
C GLU A 27 0.46 -4.83 7.55
N ASP A 28 -0.57 -5.40 8.17
CA ASP A 28 -0.53 -5.86 9.55
C ASP A 28 0.64 -6.82 9.77
N HIS A 29 1.35 -6.62 10.87
CA HIS A 29 2.54 -7.40 11.26
C HIS A 29 3.65 -7.45 10.17
N TRP A 30 3.68 -6.47 9.26
CA TRP A 30 4.62 -6.42 8.13
C TRP A 30 4.56 -7.67 7.25
N THR A 31 3.38 -8.28 7.13
CA THR A 31 3.17 -9.41 6.24
C THR A 31 3.22 -8.95 4.77
N PRO A 32 3.59 -9.82 3.81
CA PRO A 32 3.32 -9.57 2.40
C PRO A 32 1.81 -9.59 2.13
N SER A 33 1.34 -8.85 1.13
CA SER A 33 -0.03 -8.98 0.59
C SER A 33 -0.03 -9.24 -0.90
N ILE A 34 -1.13 -9.82 -1.39
CA ILE A 34 -1.41 -9.96 -2.82
C ILE A 34 -2.74 -9.29 -3.13
N ASN A 35 -2.78 -8.51 -4.21
CA ASN A 35 -3.96 -7.85 -4.72
C ASN A 35 -4.20 -8.29 -6.17
N TYR A 36 -5.43 -8.71 -6.49
CA TYR A 36 -5.87 -9.05 -7.84
C TYR A 36 -6.95 -8.06 -8.30
N LEU A 37 -6.79 -7.52 -9.50
CA LEU A 37 -7.81 -6.66 -10.10
C LEU A 37 -8.70 -7.50 -11.01
N HIS A 38 -9.92 -7.82 -10.56
CA HIS A 38 -10.84 -8.70 -11.29
C HIS A 38 -11.25 -8.12 -12.64
N TRP A 39 -11.68 -6.85 -12.65
CA TRP A 39 -12.15 -6.15 -13.83
C TRP A 39 -12.24 -4.63 -13.59
N GLY A 40 -12.43 -3.87 -14.68
CA GLY A 40 -12.65 -2.43 -14.66
C GLY A 40 -11.42 -1.61 -15.01
N GLU A 41 -11.46 -0.33 -14.67
CA GLU A 41 -10.41 0.65 -14.97
C GLU A 41 -9.15 0.44 -14.09
N PRO A 42 -7.96 0.87 -14.56
CA PRO A 42 -6.70 0.61 -13.87
C PRO A 42 -6.64 1.14 -12.44
N LYS A 43 -5.85 0.46 -11.60
CA LYS A 43 -5.48 0.92 -10.25
C LYS A 43 -4.01 1.39 -10.27
N ILE A 44 -3.77 2.62 -9.84
CA ILE A 44 -2.43 3.20 -9.77
C ILE A 44 -1.86 2.96 -8.38
N TRP A 45 -0.62 2.45 -8.34
CA TRP A 45 0.12 2.14 -7.13
C TRP A 45 1.39 2.98 -7.04
N TYR A 46 1.70 3.41 -5.83
CA TYR A 46 2.98 3.97 -5.43
C TYR A 46 3.52 3.15 -4.28
N GLY A 47 4.84 2.97 -4.23
CA GLY A 47 5.43 2.23 -3.12
C GLY A 47 6.88 2.55 -2.83
N ILE A 48 7.22 2.22 -1.59
CA ILE A 48 8.50 2.50 -0.94
C ILE A 48 9.06 1.16 -0.45
N PRO A 49 10.34 0.84 -0.72
CA PRO A 49 10.96 -0.37 -0.21
C PRO A 49 10.96 -0.39 1.32
N GLY A 50 10.79 -1.57 1.92
CA GLY A 50 10.77 -1.71 3.39
C GLY A 50 12.04 -1.22 4.09
N THR A 51 13.19 -1.17 3.40
CA THR A 51 14.44 -0.59 3.91
C THR A 51 14.36 0.91 4.17
N PHE A 52 13.41 1.62 3.54
CA PHE A 52 13.18 3.06 3.73
C PHE A 52 11.97 3.36 4.63
N ALA A 53 11.32 2.35 5.19
CA ALA A 53 10.07 2.52 5.97
C ALA A 53 10.21 3.53 7.11
N GLU A 54 11.25 3.43 7.95
CA GLU A 54 11.46 4.33 9.10
C GLU A 54 11.69 5.78 8.67
N LYS A 55 12.43 5.96 7.57
CA LYS A 55 12.67 7.28 7.00
C LYS A 55 11.36 7.85 6.44
N ALA A 56 10.57 7.04 5.74
CA ALA A 56 9.27 7.42 5.22
C ALA A 56 8.30 7.83 6.35
N GLU A 57 8.21 7.04 7.42
CA GLU A 57 7.41 7.36 8.60
C GLU A 57 7.80 8.71 9.21
N THR A 58 9.11 8.97 9.34
CA THR A 58 9.62 10.24 9.88
C THR A 58 9.17 11.43 9.02
N ILE A 59 9.41 11.36 7.70
CA ILE A 59 9.04 12.45 6.77
C ILE A 59 7.53 12.62 6.66
N MET A 60 6.76 11.53 6.67
CA MET A 60 5.29 11.59 6.65
C MET A 60 4.74 12.24 7.92
N ARG A 61 5.29 11.90 9.10
CA ARG A 61 4.94 12.55 10.36
C ARG A 61 5.27 14.04 10.33
N GLU A 62 6.44 14.42 9.82
CA GLU A 62 6.84 15.83 9.69
C GLU A 62 5.93 16.60 8.73
N SER A 63 5.63 16.04 7.57
CA SER A 63 4.73 16.64 6.58
C SER A 63 3.31 16.83 7.12
N ALA A 64 2.91 15.98 8.06
CA ALA A 64 1.61 16.06 8.70
C ALA A 64 1.60 16.98 9.94
N LYS A 65 2.75 17.43 10.49
CA LYS A 65 2.79 18.36 11.64
C LYS A 65 2.00 19.64 11.39
N GLU A 66 2.00 20.16 10.16
CA GLU A 66 1.18 21.32 9.77
C GLU A 66 -0.34 21.01 9.80
N LEU A 67 -0.74 19.79 9.45
CA LEU A 67 -2.13 19.30 9.59
C LEU A 67 -2.51 19.12 11.07
N PHE A 68 -1.57 18.68 11.91
CA PHE A 68 -1.79 18.39 13.34
C PHE A 68 -1.82 19.64 14.23
N THR A 69 -1.25 20.77 13.81
CA THR A 69 -1.44 22.05 14.53
C THR A 69 -2.91 22.46 14.65
N GLY A 70 -3.81 21.92 13.81
CA GLY A 70 -5.25 22.14 13.88
C GLY A 70 -6.06 20.99 14.50
N GLN A 71 -5.61 19.73 14.45
CA GLN A 71 -6.36 18.55 14.91
C GLN A 71 -5.42 17.43 15.45
N PRO A 72 -5.27 17.28 16.79
CA PRO A 72 -4.37 16.30 17.40
C PRO A 72 -4.71 14.82 17.15
N ASP A 73 -5.98 14.50 16.87
CA ASP A 73 -6.48 13.12 16.77
C ASP A 73 -6.28 12.45 15.38
N LEU A 74 -5.76 13.18 14.38
CA LEU A 74 -5.61 12.64 13.01
C LEU A 74 -4.59 11.48 12.91
N LEU A 75 -3.75 11.28 13.94
CA LEU A 75 -2.66 10.28 13.95
C LEU A 75 -3.17 8.84 13.86
N HIS A 76 -4.42 8.60 14.25
CA HIS A 76 -5.06 7.28 14.23
C HIS A 76 -5.93 7.06 12.98
N HIS A 77 -6.08 8.09 12.13
CA HIS A 77 -6.86 8.01 10.91
C HIS A 77 -5.91 7.88 9.71
N ILE A 78 -6.03 6.76 9.01
CA ILE A 78 -5.37 6.41 7.74
C ILE A 78 -5.87 7.38 6.64
N VAL A 79 -5.54 8.68 6.73
CA VAL A 79 -6.03 9.71 5.80
C VAL A 79 -4.96 10.65 5.24
N THR A 80 -3.70 10.54 5.68
CA THR A 80 -2.64 11.40 5.15
C THR A 80 -2.04 10.82 3.87
N THR A 81 -2.50 11.31 2.73
CA THR A 81 -1.82 11.07 1.45
C THR A 81 -0.71 12.10 1.28
N VAL A 82 0.52 11.76 1.69
CA VAL A 82 1.71 12.57 1.39
C VAL A 82 2.04 12.43 -0.10
N ASN A 83 2.23 13.57 -0.79
CA ASN A 83 2.62 13.56 -2.20
C ASN A 83 3.95 12.80 -2.38
N PRO A 84 4.03 11.80 -3.27
CA PRO A 84 5.26 11.03 -3.47
C PRO A 84 6.49 11.88 -3.82
N ASN A 85 6.30 13.03 -4.48
CA ASN A 85 7.39 13.94 -4.83
C ASN A 85 8.09 14.53 -3.58
N ILE A 86 7.35 14.73 -2.48
CA ILE A 86 7.93 15.17 -1.21
C ILE A 86 8.89 14.09 -0.70
N LEU A 87 8.43 12.83 -0.67
CA LEU A 87 9.26 11.70 -0.22
C LEU A 87 10.51 11.53 -1.10
N GLN A 88 10.37 11.67 -2.42
CA GLN A 88 11.51 11.65 -3.35
C GLN A 88 12.51 12.78 -3.09
N ALA A 89 12.04 14.01 -2.82
CA ALA A 89 12.91 15.14 -2.49
C ALA A 89 13.74 14.90 -1.22
N HIS A 90 13.22 14.10 -0.28
CA HIS A 90 13.95 13.63 0.90
C HIS A 90 14.83 12.39 0.64
N GLY A 91 15.01 11.97 -0.62
CA GLY A 91 15.84 10.84 -1.00
C GLY A 91 15.23 9.48 -0.61
N ILE A 92 13.91 9.36 -0.65
CA ILE A 92 13.20 8.07 -0.54
C ILE A 92 12.86 7.60 -1.96
N PRO A 93 13.28 6.40 -2.38
CA PRO A 93 12.91 5.88 -3.69
C PRO A 93 11.41 5.55 -3.71
N ILE A 94 10.72 6.10 -4.71
CA ILE A 94 9.31 5.82 -5.00
C ILE A 94 9.24 5.09 -6.33
N TYR A 95 8.51 3.98 -6.34
CA TYR A 95 8.17 3.24 -7.54
C TYR A 95 6.70 3.49 -7.86
N ARG A 96 6.34 3.49 -9.14
CA ARG A 96 4.95 3.60 -9.62
C ARG A 96 4.60 2.35 -10.41
N GLY A 97 3.44 1.78 -10.12
CA GLY A 97 2.85 0.66 -10.84
C GLY A 97 1.46 1.03 -11.33
N GLU A 98 1.07 0.46 -12.46
CA GLU A 98 -0.28 0.55 -12.99
C GLU A 98 -0.79 -0.87 -13.16
N GLN A 99 -1.86 -1.19 -12.43
CA GLN A 99 -2.45 -2.53 -12.40
C GLN A 99 -3.70 -2.52 -13.27
N HIS A 100 -3.70 -3.37 -14.29
CA HIS A 100 -4.81 -3.61 -15.19
C HIS A 100 -5.62 -4.84 -14.77
N ALA A 101 -6.83 -4.98 -15.32
CA ALA A 101 -7.68 -6.13 -15.06
C ALA A 101 -6.96 -7.44 -15.43
N GLY A 102 -7.03 -8.44 -14.56
CA GLY A 102 -6.34 -9.72 -14.71
C GLY A 102 -4.92 -9.75 -14.14
N GLU A 103 -4.42 -8.64 -13.58
CA GLU A 103 -3.07 -8.55 -13.04
C GLU A 103 -3.01 -8.63 -11.51
N PHE A 104 -1.91 -9.19 -11.02
CA PHE A 104 -1.56 -9.20 -9.60
C PHE A 104 -0.56 -8.10 -9.24
N ILE A 105 -0.74 -7.50 -8.07
CA ILE A 105 0.27 -6.72 -7.34
C ILE A 105 0.61 -7.46 -6.05
N ILE A 106 1.90 -7.71 -5.82
CA ILE A 106 2.39 -8.36 -4.59
C ILE A 106 3.16 -7.33 -3.77
N THR A 107 2.72 -6.98 -2.57
CA THR A 107 3.47 -6.09 -1.68
C THR A 107 4.44 -6.88 -0.80
N PHE A 108 5.66 -6.35 -0.62
CA PHE A 108 6.66 -7.00 0.22
C PHE A 108 6.56 -6.58 1.70
N PRO A 109 7.12 -7.38 2.62
CA PRO A 109 7.16 -7.04 4.04
C PRO A 109 7.63 -5.61 4.31
N ARG A 110 6.86 -4.88 5.11
CA ARG A 110 7.13 -3.49 5.53
C ARG A 110 7.24 -2.49 4.36
N ALA A 111 6.89 -2.87 3.13
CA ALA A 111 6.85 -1.95 2.00
C ALA A 111 5.62 -1.05 2.11
N TYR A 112 5.86 0.25 2.27
CA TYR A 112 4.78 1.23 2.26
C TYR A 112 4.19 1.33 0.86
N HIS A 113 2.87 1.38 0.79
CA HIS A 113 2.16 1.54 -0.48
C HIS A 113 0.93 2.43 -0.34
N ALA A 114 0.61 3.13 -1.43
CA ALA A 114 -0.52 4.03 -1.57
C ALA A 114 -0.98 4.08 -3.03
N GLY A 115 -2.14 4.64 -3.31
CA GLY A 115 -2.62 4.72 -4.67
C GLY A 115 -4.07 5.12 -4.82
N PHE A 116 -4.56 5.05 -6.05
CA PHE A 116 -5.93 5.45 -6.39
C PHE A 116 -6.44 4.66 -7.60
N ASN A 117 -7.76 4.67 -7.79
CA ASN A 117 -8.40 4.03 -8.93
C ASN A 117 -8.64 5.06 -10.04
N ALA A 118 -8.28 4.71 -11.28
CA ALA A 118 -8.51 5.55 -12.46
C ALA A 118 -10.00 5.62 -12.86
N GLY A 119 -10.81 4.67 -12.37
CA GLY A 119 -12.24 4.62 -12.65
C GLY A 119 -12.94 3.52 -11.85
N TYR A 120 -14.07 3.05 -12.36
CA TYR A 120 -14.85 1.99 -11.72
C TYR A 120 -14.17 0.62 -11.89
N ASN A 121 -13.92 -0.07 -10.78
CA ASN A 121 -13.27 -1.39 -10.79
C ASN A 121 -13.61 -2.25 -9.58
N LEU A 122 -13.21 -3.52 -9.61
CA LEU A 122 -13.31 -4.47 -8.50
C LEU A 122 -11.97 -5.16 -8.29
N ALA A 123 -11.40 -5.01 -7.09
CA ALA A 123 -10.18 -5.69 -6.68
C ALA A 123 -10.44 -6.58 -5.46
N GLU A 124 -9.56 -7.56 -5.26
CA GLU A 124 -9.56 -8.45 -4.10
C GLU A 124 -8.14 -8.53 -3.53
N ALA A 125 -7.99 -8.46 -2.21
CA ALA A 125 -6.67 -8.55 -1.56
C ALA A 125 -6.69 -9.51 -0.36
N VAL A 126 -5.54 -10.12 -0.07
CA VAL A 126 -5.34 -10.95 1.12
C VAL A 126 -3.88 -10.90 1.58
N ASN A 127 -3.67 -10.97 2.89
CA ASN A 127 -2.31 -11.05 3.45
C ASN A 127 -1.82 -12.49 3.45
N LEU A 128 -0.53 -12.65 3.17
CA LEU A 128 0.11 -13.96 3.07
C LEU A 128 0.84 -14.26 4.37
N LEU A 129 0.33 -15.23 5.12
CA LEU A 129 1.03 -15.82 6.27
C LEU A 129 2.04 -16.86 5.77
N HIS A 130 3.15 -16.41 5.18
CA HIS A 130 4.27 -17.30 4.88
C HIS A 130 5.55 -16.80 5.54
N ARG A 131 6.26 -17.71 6.22
CA ARG A 131 7.61 -17.52 6.76
C ARG A 131 8.60 -17.46 5.59
N ILE A 132 8.55 -16.39 4.80
CA ILE A 132 9.42 -16.20 3.65
C ILE A 132 10.83 -15.90 4.16
N GLY A 133 11.67 -16.93 4.15
CA GLY A 133 13.13 -16.81 4.27
C GLY A 133 13.79 -16.40 2.95
N TYR A 134 13.22 -15.44 2.22
CA TYR A 134 13.88 -14.82 1.07
C TYR A 134 14.49 -13.48 1.49
N PRO A 135 15.75 -13.19 1.12
CA PRO A 135 16.36 -11.89 1.37
C PRO A 135 15.79 -10.87 0.39
N LEU A 136 14.62 -10.31 0.69
CA LEU A 136 13.94 -9.28 -0.13
C LEU A 136 14.26 -7.87 0.37
N GLY A 137 15.53 -7.65 0.75
CA GLY A 137 16.02 -6.34 1.11
C GLY A 137 16.20 -5.47 -0.14
N GLY A 138 15.13 -4.90 -0.68
CA GLY A 138 15.24 -3.83 -1.69
C GLY A 138 14.08 -3.64 -2.67
N SER A 139 13.13 -4.58 -2.78
CA SER A 139 12.02 -4.50 -3.74
C SER A 139 10.72 -3.98 -3.11
N VAL A 140 9.86 -3.38 -3.94
CA VAL A 140 8.57 -2.81 -3.50
C VAL A 140 7.38 -3.70 -3.84
N TRP A 141 7.34 -4.25 -5.06
CA TRP A 141 6.39 -5.29 -5.48
C TRP A 141 6.93 -6.08 -6.67
N SER A 142 6.21 -7.15 -7.05
CA SER A 142 6.29 -7.77 -8.37
C SER A 142 4.90 -7.81 -9.02
N THR A 143 4.83 -7.50 -10.32
CA THR A 143 3.63 -7.66 -11.14
C THR A 143 3.73 -8.99 -11.87
N ILE A 144 2.71 -9.84 -11.74
CA ILE A 144 2.60 -11.09 -12.51
C ILE A 144 1.36 -10.94 -13.38
N ALA A 145 1.56 -10.88 -14.70
CA ALA A 145 0.49 -11.01 -15.67
C ALA A 145 0.10 -12.50 -15.80
N SER A 146 -1.19 -12.78 -15.90
CA SER A 146 -1.72 -14.14 -16.12
C SER A 146 -1.50 -14.64 -17.54
#